data_AF-A0A4Y2SQN1-F1
#
_entry.id   AF-A0A4Y2SQN1-F1
#
_cell.length_a   1.000
_cell.length_b   1.000
_cell.length_c   1.000
_cell.angle_alpha   90.00
_cell.angle_beta   90.00
_cell.angle_gamma   90.00
#
_symmetry.space_group_name_H-M   'P 1'
#
loop_
_entity.id
_entity.type
_entity.pdbx_description
1 polymer ?
#
loop_
_entity_poly.entity_id
_entity_poly.type
_entity_poly.pdbx_seq_one_letter_code
_entity_poly.pdbx_strand_id
1 'polypeptide(L)'
;MTIENALEARFGDSHLTQFYRTELKTRRQKPGESLLAADVERLMSLAYAEYPQDVRDSLAAQYFVDATAMQTRSYILSSIGRDVT
;
A
#
# COMPACT_ATOMS: atom_id res chain seq x y z
N MET A 1 27.68 -14.11 -15.54
CA MET A 1 26.85 -13.04 -14.94
C MET A 1 27.52 -11.72 -15.25
N THR A 2 26.90 -10.86 -16.05
CA THR A 2 27.46 -9.56 -16.46
C THR A 2 27.14 -8.47 -15.42
N ILE A 3 27.86 -7.35 -15.47
CA ILE A 3 27.58 -6.18 -14.63
C ILE A 3 26.16 -5.65 -14.91
N GLU A 4 25.73 -5.65 -16.17
CA GLU A 4 24.37 -5.30 -16.58
C GLU A 4 23.32 -6.16 -15.87
N ASN A 5 23.48 -7.49 -15.84
CA ASN A 5 22.53 -8.38 -15.17
C ASN A 5 22.50 -8.15 -13.64
N ALA A 6 23.64 -7.81 -13.04
CA ALA A 6 23.70 -7.50 -11.61
C ALA A 6 23.07 -6.13 -11.28
N LEU A 7 23.15 -5.17 -12.20
CA LEU A 7 22.49 -3.87 -12.08
C LEU A 7 20.98 -4.00 -12.29
N GLU A 8 20.54 -4.72 -13.32
CA GLU A 8 19.12 -5.02 -13.57
C GLU A 8 18.49 -5.77 -12.39
N ALA A 9 19.19 -6.75 -11.81
CA ALA A 9 18.70 -7.48 -10.64
C ALA A 9 18.65 -6.65 -9.35
N ARG A 10 19.37 -5.53 -9.25
CA ARG A 10 19.37 -4.68 -8.04
C ARG A 10 18.55 -3.40 -8.18
N PHE A 11 18.50 -2.87 -9.39
CA PHE A 11 17.97 -1.54 -9.69
C PHE A 11 16.99 -1.55 -10.87
N GLY A 12 16.79 -2.68 -11.54
CA GLY A 12 15.84 -2.80 -12.65
C GLY A 12 14.40 -2.62 -12.19
N ASP A 13 13.55 -2.18 -13.12
CA ASP A 13 12.17 -1.77 -12.88
C ASP A 13 11.31 -2.89 -12.26
N SER A 14 11.63 -4.16 -12.57
CA SER A 14 10.94 -5.31 -11.99
C SER A 14 11.11 -5.40 -10.46
N HIS A 15 12.32 -5.12 -9.96
CA HIS A 15 12.61 -5.11 -8.53
C HIS A 15 11.98 -3.91 -7.82
N LEU A 16 11.94 -2.74 -8.48
CA LEU A 16 11.23 -1.56 -7.97
C LEU A 16 9.71 -1.80 -7.91
N THR A 17 9.14 -2.45 -8.92
CA THR A 17 7.71 -2.82 -8.96
C THR A 17 7.34 -3.74 -7.78
N GLN A 18 8.16 -4.76 -7.49
CA GLN A 18 7.92 -5.67 -6.36
C GLN A 18 8.04 -4.96 -5.01
N PHE A 19 8.96 -3.99 -4.89
CA PHE A 19 9.10 -3.16 -3.71
C PHE A 19 7.80 -2.38 -3.43
N TYR A 20 7.27 -1.67 -4.43
CA TYR A 20 6.03 -0.89 -4.25
C TYR A 20 4.79 -1.75 -3.98
N ARG A 21 4.72 -2.96 -4.55
CA ARG A 21 3.66 -3.94 -4.20
C ARG A 21 3.72 -4.33 -2.72
N THR A 22 4.92 -4.49 -2.18
CA THR A 22 5.14 -4.81 -0.76
C THR A 22 4.80 -3.61 0.13
N GLU A 23 5.14 -2.40 -0.31
CA GLU A 23 4.79 -1.16 0.37
C GLU A 23 3.26 -0.97 0.45
N LEU A 24 2.53 -1.17 -0.66
CA LEU A 24 1.05 -1.20 -0.68
C LEU A 24 0.47 -2.19 0.32
N LYS A 25 1.01 -3.41 0.35
CA LYS A 25 0.50 -4.49 1.22
C LYS A 25 0.69 -4.21 2.70
N THR A 26 1.78 -3.54 3.06
CA THR A 26 2.11 -3.19 4.45
C THR A 26 1.59 -1.82 4.85
N ARG A 27 1.02 -1.05 3.91
CA ARG A 27 0.49 0.28 4.18
C ARG A 27 -0.66 0.25 5.15
N ARG A 28 -0.58 1.07 6.19
CA ARG A 28 -1.64 1.29 7.19
C ARG A 28 -1.77 2.77 7.45
N GLN A 29 -3.00 3.27 7.58
CA GLN A 29 -3.24 4.65 7.98
C GLN A 29 -2.59 4.91 9.34
N LYS A 30 -1.82 5.99 9.45
CA LYS A 30 -1.35 6.47 10.75
C LYS A 30 -2.40 7.38 11.39
N PRO A 31 -2.53 7.41 12.73
CA PRO A 31 -3.39 8.38 13.39
C PRO A 31 -3.06 9.82 12.94
N GLY A 32 -4.06 10.58 12.50
CA GLY A 32 -3.89 11.95 12.02
C GLY A 32 -3.36 12.08 10.58
N GLU A 33 -3.17 10.98 9.86
CA GLU A 33 -2.78 11.01 8.46
C GLU A 33 -3.98 11.28 7.54
N SER A 34 -3.90 12.37 6.78
CA SER A 34 -4.94 12.80 5.84
C SER A 34 -4.71 12.38 4.38
N LEU A 35 -3.48 11.97 4.02
CA LEU A 35 -3.06 11.74 2.63
C LEU A 35 -2.94 10.27 2.23
N LEU A 36 -3.61 9.36 2.95
CA LEU A 36 -3.53 7.92 2.65
C LEU A 36 -3.98 7.60 1.22
N ALA A 37 -5.05 8.22 0.73
CA ALA A 37 -5.57 7.95 -0.61
C ALA A 37 -4.55 8.31 -1.70
N ALA A 38 -3.93 9.49 -1.58
CA ALA A 38 -2.90 9.95 -2.52
C ALA A 38 -1.67 9.04 -2.51
N ASP A 39 -1.28 8.53 -1.34
CA ASP A 39 -0.14 7.60 -1.23
C ASP A 39 -0.48 6.22 -1.81
N VAL A 40 -1.69 5.71 -1.59
CA VAL A 40 -2.17 4.47 -2.24
C VAL A 40 -2.19 4.62 -3.77
N GLU A 41 -2.69 5.74 -4.29
CA GLU A 41 -2.73 6.02 -5.73
C GLU A 41 -1.32 6.13 -6.35
N ARG A 42 -0.42 6.84 -5.65
CA ARG A 42 0.99 6.93 -6.04
C ARG A 42 1.63 5.54 -6.11
N LEU A 43 1.49 4.75 -5.05
CA LEU A 43 2.07 3.41 -5.01
C LEU A 43 1.42 2.47 -6.03
N MET A 44 0.12 2.60 -6.31
CA MET A 44 -0.57 1.81 -7.34
C MET A 44 0.01 2.08 -8.74
N SER A 45 0.25 3.34 -9.04
CA SER A 45 0.86 3.76 -10.32
C SER A 45 2.28 3.22 -10.50
N LEU A 46 3.03 3.04 -9.40
CA LEU A 46 4.39 2.51 -9.43
C LEU A 46 4.44 0.97 -9.39
N ALA A 47 3.52 0.32 -8.67
CA ALA A 47 3.48 -1.13 -8.46
C ALA A 47 2.79 -1.92 -9.58
N TYR A 48 1.94 -1.25 -10.35
CA TYR A 48 1.10 -1.87 -11.38
C TYR A 48 0.99 -0.99 -12.63
N ALA A 49 2.04 -0.24 -12.97
CA ALA A 49 2.08 0.68 -14.11
C ALA A 49 1.57 0.06 -15.43
N GLU A 50 1.85 -1.22 -15.65
CA GLU A 50 1.48 -1.97 -16.86
C GLU A 50 0.01 -2.47 -16.87
N TYR A 51 -0.71 -2.33 -15.75
CA TYR A 51 -2.07 -2.85 -15.63
C TYR A 51 -3.08 -1.84 -16.21
N PRO A 52 -4.18 -2.33 -16.82
CA PRO A 52 -5.31 -1.48 -17.22
C PRO A 52 -5.81 -0.60 -16.06
N GLN A 53 -6.29 0.61 -16.39
CA GLN A 53 -6.69 1.60 -15.38
C GLN A 53 -7.81 1.09 -14.46
N ASP A 54 -8.83 0.44 -15.02
CA ASP A 54 -9.96 -0.14 -14.29
C ASP A 54 -9.53 -1.21 -13.27
N VAL A 55 -8.51 -2.01 -13.63
CA VAL A 55 -7.91 -2.98 -12.73
C VAL A 55 -7.14 -2.27 -11.61
N ARG A 56 -6.36 -1.23 -11.93
CA ARG A 56 -5.64 -0.42 -10.93
C ARG A 56 -6.59 0.28 -9.97
N ASP A 57 -7.69 0.83 -10.46
CA ASP A 57 -8.69 1.52 -9.64
C ASP A 57 -9.36 0.56 -8.65
N SER A 58 -9.74 -0.63 -9.13
CA SER A 58 -10.34 -1.68 -8.30
C SER A 58 -9.38 -2.16 -7.20
N LEU A 59 -8.10 -2.35 -7.54
CA LEU A 59 -7.07 -2.71 -6.57
C LEU A 59 -6.80 -1.57 -5.58
N ALA A 60 -6.73 -0.31 -6.03
CA ALA A 60 -6.52 0.84 -5.17
C ALA A 60 -7.63 0.98 -4.12
N ALA A 61 -8.88 0.79 -4.51
CA ALA A 61 -10.01 0.77 -3.60
C ALA A 61 -9.85 -0.31 -2.52
N GLN A 62 -9.46 -1.54 -2.91
CA GLN A 62 -9.25 -2.64 -1.96
C GLN A 62 -8.12 -2.33 -0.97
N TYR A 63 -6.96 -1.90 -1.45
CA TYR A 63 -5.83 -1.56 -0.59
C TYR A 63 -6.12 -0.37 0.33
N PHE A 64 -6.89 0.61 -0.13
CA PHE A 64 -7.33 1.73 0.70
C PHE A 64 -8.22 1.26 1.86
N VAL A 65 -9.19 0.39 1.59
CA VAL A 65 -10.05 -0.23 2.62
C VAL A 65 -9.20 -1.03 3.61
N ASP A 66 -8.28 -1.85 3.14
CA ASP A 66 -7.42 -2.66 4.01
C ASP A 66 -6.49 -1.81 4.88
N ALA A 67 -5.96 -0.71 4.33
CA ALA A 67 -5.09 0.21 5.04
C ALA A 67 -5.82 1.02 6.13
N THR A 68 -7.13 1.26 5.95
CA THR A 68 -7.98 1.98 6.92
C THR A 68 -8.65 1.06 7.93
N ALA A 69 -9.01 -0.17 7.56
CA ALA A 69 -9.75 -1.11 8.41
C ALA A 69 -9.00 -1.49 9.71
N MET A 70 -7.66 -1.45 9.71
CA MET A 70 -6.87 -1.64 10.94
C MET A 70 -7.07 -0.51 11.95
N GLN A 71 -7.17 0.75 11.48
CA GLN A 71 -7.48 1.91 12.34
C GLN A 71 -8.88 1.75 12.95
N THR A 72 -9.87 1.36 12.15
CA THR A 72 -11.25 1.14 12.61
C THR A 72 -11.32 0.02 13.65
N ARG A 73 -10.61 -1.10 13.45
CA ARG A 73 -10.53 -2.19 14.43
C ARG A 73 -9.86 -1.74 15.73
N SER A 74 -8.77 -0.98 15.64
CA SER A 74 -8.08 -0.44 16.82
C SER A 74 -8.94 0.57 17.59
N TYR A 75 -9.67 1.43 16.87
CA TYR A 75 -10.60 2.41 17.45
C TYR A 75 -11.80 1.74 18.13
N ILE A 76 -12.37 0.69 17.53
CA ILE A 76 -13.45 -0.09 18.13
C ILE A 76 -12.95 -0.78 19.42
N LEU A 77 -11.77 -1.39 19.40
CA LEU A 77 -11.18 -2.03 20.58
C LEU A 77 -10.88 -1.02 21.71
N SER A 78 -10.43 0.19 21.38
CA SER A 78 -10.18 1.26 22.37
C SER A 78 -11.44 1.97 22.86
N SER A 79 -12.54 1.90 22.12
CA SER A 79 -13.83 2.45 22.53
C SER A 79 -14.60 1.47 23.42
N ILE A 80 -14.61 0.18 23.08
CA ILE A 80 -15.22 -0.87 23.92
C ILE A 80 -14.50 -1.01 25.27
N GLY A 81 -13.17 -0.84 25.32
CA GLY A 81 -12.40 -0.88 26.56
C GLY A 81 -12.59 0.32 27.50
N ARG A 82 -13.25 1.40 27.06
CA ARG A 82 -13.55 2.60 27.88
C ARG A 82 -14.95 2.60 28.49
N ASP A 83 -15.85 1.72 28.05
CA ASP A 83 -17.21 1.59 28.57
C ASP A 83 -17.35 0.55 29.71
N VAL A 84 -16.23 0.00 30.20
CA VAL A 84 -16.19 -0.90 31.36
C VAL A 84 -15.22 -0.35 32.41
N THR A 85 -15.53 0.81 32.99
CA THR A 85 -15.05 1.28 34.30
C THR A 85 -16.03 2.32 34.82
#